data_AF-A0A535K527-F1
#
_entry.id   AF-A0A535K527-F1
#
_cell.length_a   1.000
_cell.length_b   1.000
_cell.length_c   1.000
_cell.angle_alpha   90.00
_cell.angle_beta   90.00
_cell.angle_gamma   90.00
#
_symmetry.space_group_name_H-M   'P 1'
#
loop_
_entity.id
_entity.type
_entity.pdbx_description
1 polymer ?
#
loop_
_entity_poly.entity_id
_entity_poly.type
_entity_poly.pdbx_seq_one_letter_code
_entity_poly.pdbx_strand_id
1 'polypeptide(L)'
;MRQLITRIDEDLHRRLKRRAASQGRSVNAMVSDLLRGAVDRHDERQLVRARLRALGRLAYVPRPRRLVSHDAAIATTRGLGKAASEALADDRRRQ
;
A
#
# COMPACT_ATOMS: atom_id res chain seq x y z
N MET A 1 10.07 -11.65 -27.22
CA MET A 1 9.98 -10.40 -26.44
C MET A 1 9.01 -9.46 -27.14
N ARG A 2 8.29 -8.61 -26.40
CA ARG A 2 7.41 -7.55 -26.97
C ARG A 2 8.00 -6.18 -26.60
N GLN A 3 7.87 -5.20 -27.48
CA GLN A 3 8.36 -3.84 -27.25
C GLN A 3 7.24 -2.98 -26.63
N LEU A 4 7.56 -2.27 -25.54
CA LEU A 4 6.69 -1.28 -24.93
C LEU A 4 7.21 0.12 -25.27
N ILE A 5 6.35 0.98 -25.79
CA ILE A 5 6.62 2.40 -25.99
C ILE A 5 5.72 3.17 -25.03
N THR A 6 6.32 3.96 -24.14
CA THR A 6 5.59 4.79 -23.17
C THR A 6 6.19 6.18 -23.13
N ARG A 7 5.35 7.19 -22.89
CA ARG A 7 5.79 8.57 -22.73
C ARG A 7 6.12 8.82 -21.26
N ILE A 8 7.29 9.38 -21.01
CA ILE A 8 7.74 9.82 -19.68
C ILE A 8 8.26 11.25 -19.80
N ASP A 9 8.24 11.99 -18.70
CA ASP A 9 8.85 13.31 -18.64
C ASP A 9 10.38 13.23 -18.68
N GLU A 10 11.01 14.32 -19.13
CA GLU A 10 12.46 14.36 -19.37
C GLU A 10 13.28 14.29 -18.08
N ASP A 11 12.74 14.75 -16.94
CA ASP A 11 13.43 14.61 -15.66
C ASP A 11 13.50 13.15 -15.22
N LEU A 12 12.37 12.43 -15.32
CA LEU A 12 12.30 11.01 -15.04
C LEU A 12 13.25 10.22 -15.93
N HIS A 13 13.28 10.52 -17.23
CA HIS A 13 14.20 9.88 -18.18
C HIS A 13 15.66 10.07 -17.77
N ARG A 14 16.06 11.30 -17.41
CA ARG A 14 17.42 11.62 -16.96
C ARG A 14 17.79 10.90 -15.67
N ARG A 15 16.87 10.81 -14.72
CA ARG A 15 17.07 10.10 -13.45
C ARG A 15 17.22 8.60 -13.65
N LEU A 16 16.42 8.01 -14.56
CA LEU A 16 16.54 6.59 -14.92
C LEU A 16 17.90 6.28 -15.56
N LYS A 17 18.36 7.11 -16.51
CA LYS A 17 19.70 6.96 -17.10
C LYS A 17 20.82 7.00 -16.06
N ARG A 18 20.80 8.01 -15.18
CA ARG A 18 21.82 8.14 -14.13
C ARG A 18 21.84 6.92 -13.20
N ARG A 19 20.66 6.45 -12.78
CA ARG A 19 20.54 5.27 -11.91
C ARG A 19 21.00 3.99 -12.61
N ALA A 20 20.69 3.84 -13.91
CA ALA A 20 21.14 2.70 -14.70
C ALA A 20 22.67 2.66 -14.83
N ALA A 21 23.27 3.81 -15.13
CA ALA A 21 24.72 3.96 -15.20
C ALA A 21 25.38 3.65 -13.86
N SER A 22 24.85 4.14 -12.73
CA SER A 22 25.43 3.87 -11.40
C SER A 22 25.37 2.40 -10.99
N GLN A 23 24.55 1.58 -11.65
CA GLN A 23 24.42 0.14 -11.40
C GLN A 23 25.11 -0.71 -12.47
N GLY A 24 25.72 -0.09 -13.50
CA GLY A 24 26.29 -0.84 -14.63
C GLY A 24 25.25 -1.61 -15.45
N ARG A 25 23.99 -1.15 -15.45
CA ARG A 25 22.86 -1.85 -16.09
C ARG A 25 22.31 -1.04 -17.24
N SER A 26 21.72 -1.71 -18.23
CA SER A 26 20.95 -1.00 -19.27
C SER A 26 19.66 -0.44 -18.68
N VAL A 27 19.20 0.71 -19.20
CA VAL A 27 17.94 1.34 -18.78
C VAL A 27 16.77 0.38 -18.98
N ASN A 28 16.74 -0.37 -20.08
CA ASN A 28 15.67 -1.32 -20.37
C ASN A 28 15.61 -2.47 -19.37
N ALA A 29 16.76 -3.04 -18.99
CA ALA A 29 16.80 -4.11 -17.99
C ALA A 29 16.31 -3.61 -16.63
N MET A 30 16.76 -2.42 -16.22
CA MET A 30 16.31 -1.79 -14.98
C MET A 30 14.81 -1.49 -14.98
N VAL A 31 14.29 -0.88 -16.05
CA VAL A 31 12.87 -0.51 -16.15
C VAL A 31 12.01 -1.78 -16.18
N SER A 32 12.43 -2.82 -16.89
CA SER A 32 11.70 -4.09 -16.93
C SER A 32 11.58 -4.72 -15.54
N ASP A 33 12.65 -4.73 -14.75
CA ASP A 33 12.64 -5.24 -13.39
C ASP A 33 11.78 -4.39 -12.45
N LEU A 34 11.87 -3.06 -12.56
CA LEU A 34 11.03 -2.14 -11.79
C LEU A 34 9.55 -2.35 -12.09
N LEU A 35 9.19 -2.52 -13.36
CA LEU A 35 7.81 -2.78 -13.78
C LEU A 35 7.33 -4.14 -13.27
N ARG A 36 8.15 -5.19 -13.37
CA ARG A 36 7.83 -6.52 -12.82
C ARG A 36 7.58 -6.46 -11.33
N GLY A 37 8.51 -5.88 -10.56
CA GLY A 37 8.34 -5.75 -9.11
C GLY A 37 7.17 -4.85 -8.70
N ALA A 38 6.77 -3.88 -9.54
CA ALA A 38 5.58 -3.07 -9.30
C ALA A 38 4.29 -3.88 -9.50
N VAL A 39 4.22 -4.72 -10.53
CA VAL A 39 3.08 -5.60 -10.80
C VAL A 39 2.96 -6.68 -9.72
N ASP A 40 4.05 -7.40 -9.44
CA ASP A 40 4.06 -8.50 -8.46
C ASP A 40 3.65 -8.01 -7.06
N ARG A 41 4.17 -6.86 -6.62
CA ARG A 41 3.78 -6.25 -5.34
C ARG A 41 2.30 -5.88 -5.28
N HIS A 42 1.73 -5.45 -6.41
CA HIS A 42 0.30 -5.17 -6.51
C HIS A 42 -0.52 -6.45 -6.35
N ASP A 43 -0.03 -7.57 -6.89
CA ASP A 43 -0.69 -8.87 -6.77
C ASP A 43 -0.59 -9.43 -5.36
N GLU A 44 0.57 -9.34 -4.71
CA GLU A 44 0.74 -9.74 -3.31
C GLU A 44 -0.19 -8.99 -2.36
N ARG A 45 -0.29 -7.66 -2.50
CA ARG A 45 -1.21 -6.85 -1.67
C ARG A 45 -2.66 -7.24 -1.89
N GLN A 46 -3.05 -7.52 -3.13
CA GLN A 46 -4.39 -7.98 -3.45
C GLN A 46 -4.66 -9.38 -2.88
N LEU A 47 -3.69 -10.27 -2.97
CA LEU A 47 -3.77 -11.63 -2.45
C LEU A 47 -3.84 -11.65 -0.92
N VAL A 48 -3.03 -10.83 -0.23
CA VAL A 48 -3.12 -10.63 1.22
C VAL A 48 -4.50 -10.09 1.60
N ARG A 49 -5.00 -9.05 0.90
CA ARG A 49 -6.36 -8.53 1.15
C ARG A 49 -7.43 -9.57 0.90
N ALA A 50 -7.33 -10.36 -0.15
CA ALA A 50 -8.26 -11.43 -0.46
C ALA A 50 -8.27 -12.51 0.64
N ARG A 51 -7.08 -12.94 1.11
CA ARG A 51 -6.93 -13.86 2.24
C ARG A 51 -7.55 -13.29 3.52
N LEU A 52 -7.25 -12.03 3.86
CA LEU A 52 -7.80 -11.41 5.07
C LEU A 52 -9.33 -11.26 4.99
N ARG A 53 -9.90 -11.00 3.80
CA ARG A 53 -11.36 -11.03 3.60
C ARG A 53 -11.94 -12.43 3.80
N ALA A 54 -11.33 -13.45 3.20
CA ALA A 54 -11.79 -14.83 3.32
C ALA A 54 -11.73 -15.33 4.78
N LEU A 55 -10.74 -14.89 5.55
CA LEU A 55 -10.60 -15.20 6.98
C LEU A 55 -11.46 -14.32 7.89
N GLY A 56 -12.28 -13.41 7.34
CA GLY A 56 -13.08 -12.46 8.14
C GLY A 56 -12.24 -11.43 8.92
N ARG A 57 -10.93 -11.32 8.65
CA ARG A 57 -9.98 -10.46 9.38
C ARG A 57 -9.75 -9.09 8.75
N LEU A 58 -10.46 -8.75 7.68
CA LEU A 58 -10.40 -7.42 7.08
C LEU A 58 -11.65 -6.61 7.44
N ALA A 59 -11.49 -5.64 8.35
CA ALA A 59 -12.55 -4.68 8.64
C ALA A 59 -12.64 -3.61 7.54
N TYR A 60 -13.84 -3.38 7.01
CA TYR A 60 -14.11 -2.21 6.17
C TYR A 60 -14.47 -1.02 7.06
N VAL A 61 -13.60 -0.02 7.10
CA VAL A 61 -13.89 1.26 7.78
C VAL A 61 -14.39 2.23 6.71
N PRO A 62 -15.69 2.60 6.68
CA PRO A 62 -16.19 3.58 5.74
C PRO A 62 -15.45 4.90 5.91
N ARG A 63 -15.12 5.57 4.80
CA ARG A 63 -14.52 6.91 4.89
C ARG A 63 -15.51 7.86 5.57
N PRO A 64 -15.07 8.65 6.57
CA PRO A 64 -15.95 9.57 7.24
C PRO A 64 -16.44 10.64 6.25
N ARG A 65 -17.72 10.99 6.33
CA ARG A 65 -18.35 12.02 5.48
C ARG A 65 -17.82 13.44 5.79
N ARG A 66 -17.24 13.63 6.98
CA ARG A 66 -16.65 14.90 7.43
C ARG A 66 -15.29 14.61 8.03
N LEU A 67 -14.30 15.42 7.66
CA LEU A 67 -12.99 15.45 8.30
C LEU A 67 -13.14 16.23 9.61
N VAL A 68 -12.96 15.55 10.73
CA VAL A 68 -12.84 16.21 12.05
C VAL A 68 -11.38 16.59 12.28
N SER A 69 -11.14 17.66 13.03
CA SER A 69 -9.79 17.99 13.47
C SER A 69 -9.25 16.88 14.37
N HIS A 70 -7.93 16.76 14.44
CA HIS A 70 -7.26 15.76 15.26
C HIS A 70 -7.66 15.88 16.74
N ASP A 71 -7.73 17.10 17.27
CA ASP A 71 -8.10 17.33 18.67
C ASP A 71 -9.56 16.96 18.95
N ALA A 72 -10.46 17.22 18.00
CA ALA A 72 -11.87 16.81 18.10
C ALA A 72 -12.00 15.28 18.08
N ALA A 73 -11.19 14.58 17.26
CA ALA A 73 -11.15 13.12 17.24
C ALA A 73 -10.64 12.55 18.59
N ILE A 74 -9.60 13.15 19.18
CA ILE A 74 -9.10 12.73 20.51
C ILE A 74 -10.15 12.99 21.59
N ALA A 75 -10.76 14.18 21.58
CA ALA A 75 -11.77 14.54 22.58
C ALA A 75 -12.96 13.59 22.54
N THR A 76 -13.46 13.26 21.34
CA THR A 76 -14.62 12.37 21.15
C THR A 76 -14.32 10.90 21.44
N THR A 77 -13.06 10.47 21.35
CA THR A 77 -12.66 9.08 21.63
C THR A 77 -12.08 8.86 23.02
N ARG A 78 -11.97 9.93 23.82
CA ARG A 78 -11.42 9.87 25.18
C ARG A 78 -12.27 8.93 26.05
N GLY A 79 -11.59 7.97 26.70
CA GLY A 79 -12.24 6.98 27.57
C GLY A 79 -12.69 5.70 26.85
N LEU A 80 -12.75 5.67 25.51
CA LEU A 80 -13.15 4.48 24.75
C LEU A 80 -12.04 3.43 24.62
N GLY A 81 -10.80 3.76 25.00
CA GLY A 81 -9.63 2.90 24.78
C GLY A 81 -9.72 1.53 25.46
N LYS A 82 -10.26 1.46 26.69
CA LYS A 82 -10.44 0.19 27.41
C LYS A 82 -11.44 -0.71 26.70
N ALA A 83 -12.64 -0.21 26.41
CA ALA A 83 -13.68 -0.96 25.73
C ALA A 83 -13.24 -1.43 24.34
N ALA A 84 -12.53 -0.58 23.58
CA ALA A 84 -11.97 -0.96 22.28
C ALA A 84 -10.90 -2.05 22.42
N SER A 85 -10.02 -1.95 23.42
CA SER A 85 -8.97 -2.95 23.67
C SER A 85 -9.54 -4.30 24.09
N GLU A 86 -10.58 -4.30 24.93
CA GLU A 86 -11.30 -5.49 25.37
C GLU A 86 -12.00 -6.18 24.20
N ALA A 87 -12.73 -5.42 23.37
CA ALA A 87 -13.38 -5.95 22.17
C ALA A 87 -12.37 -6.61 21.20
N LEU A 88 -11.19 -5.98 21.01
CA LEU A 88 -10.11 -6.55 20.19
C LEU A 88 -9.44 -7.77 20.83
N ALA A 89 -9.42 -7.85 22.15
CA ALA A 89 -8.92 -9.03 22.87
C ALA A 89 -9.91 -10.19 22.77
N ASP A 90 -11.21 -9.91 22.87
CA ASP A 90 -12.27 -10.89 22.66
C ASP A 90 -12.28 -11.46 21.23
N ASP A 91 -12.16 -10.60 20.21
CA ASP A 91 -12.07 -11.05 18.83
C ASP A 91 -10.87 -11.99 18.61
N ARG A 92 -9.69 -11.65 19.16
CA ARG A 92 -8.50 -12.52 19.13
C ARG A 92 -8.70 -13.86 19.83
N ARG A 93 -9.54 -13.94 20.86
CA ARG A 93 -9.86 -15.20 21.56
C ARG A 93 -10.81 -16.10 20.77
N ARG A 94 -11.59 -15.54 19.84
CA ARG A 94 -12.62 -16.25 19.06
C ARG A 94 -12.10 -16.79 17.72
N GLN A 95 -10.86 -16.46 17.35
CA GLN A 95 -10.18 -16.86 16.12
C GLN A 95 -9.18 -17.98 16.37
#